data_AF-A0A858ATG9-F1
#
_entry.id   AF-A0A858ATG9-F1
#
_cell.length_a   1.000
_cell.length_b   1.000
_cell.length_c   1.000
_cell.angle_alpha   90.00
_cell.angle_beta   90.00
_cell.angle_gamma   90.00
#
_symmetry.space_group_name_H-M   'P 1'
#
loop_
_entity.id
_entity.type
_entity.pdbx_description
1 polymer ?
#
loop_
_entity_poly.entity_id
_entity_poly.type
_entity_poly.pdbx_seq_one_letter_code
_entity_poly.pdbx_strand_id
1 'polypeptide(L)'
;MKKFSKFLIRLKPYKRLYKMFWMVFIIASLLLFQLIMLTCSYMVPHLKGGFYYWFKGLAFMFGESREETNAAQGFIFAAAIIGCVPIILILPVLYFTFANWFIQEKLSDKYIDVPKDKYLYWTKFIHFSGIAVLFTLIPGILTYFDGGGILPNQAFNAIGGAFSDSFIERVAGVSAFLYYGIGCVFSVIILAWVAWMALCWVGRQIQKLIDAYQAWREERKEIKRELKLQKLEAKANKKAKNQEE
;
A
#
# COMPACT_ATOMS: atom_id res chain seq x y z
N MET A 1 -16.88 14.78 -31.83
CA MET A 1 -15.47 14.36 -32.03
C MET A 1 -14.44 15.49 -31.84
N LYS A 2 -14.53 16.65 -32.50
CA LYS A 2 -13.51 17.74 -32.38
C LYS A 2 -13.24 18.21 -30.93
N LYS A 3 -14.28 18.30 -30.08
CA LYS A 3 -14.15 18.68 -28.65
C LYS A 3 -13.34 17.65 -27.84
N PHE A 4 -13.56 16.36 -28.08
CA PHE A 4 -12.86 15.27 -27.40
C PHE A 4 -11.39 15.19 -27.81
N SER A 5 -11.10 15.31 -29.10
CA SER A 5 -9.72 15.39 -29.60
C SER A 5 -8.95 16.58 -28.99
N LYS A 6 -9.58 17.77 -28.95
CA LYS A 6 -8.99 18.97 -28.31
C LYS A 6 -8.76 18.77 -26.80
N PHE A 7 -9.66 18.07 -26.11
CA PHE A 7 -9.48 17.71 -24.71
C PHE A 7 -8.29 16.75 -24.51
N LEU A 8 -8.18 15.68 -25.31
CA LEU A 8 -7.07 14.74 -25.23
C LEU A 8 -5.71 15.39 -25.50
N ILE A 9 -5.63 16.29 -26.48
CA ILE A 9 -4.41 17.05 -26.78
C ILE A 9 -3.99 17.90 -25.58
N ARG A 10 -4.95 18.52 -24.88
CA ARG A 10 -4.68 19.31 -23.67
C ARG A 10 -4.32 18.45 -22.46
N LEU A 11 -4.78 17.20 -22.40
CA LEU A 11 -4.49 16.28 -21.31
C LEU A 11 -3.12 15.60 -21.46
N LYS A 12 -2.66 15.39 -22.70
CA LYS A 12 -1.41 14.68 -23.05
C LYS A 12 -0.15 15.19 -22.32
N PRO A 13 0.06 16.51 -22.11
CA PRO A 13 1.19 17.02 -21.32
C PRO A 13 1.20 16.53 -19.88
N TYR A 14 0.03 16.32 -19.29
CA TYR A 14 -0.13 15.82 -17.92
C TYR A 14 -0.10 14.28 -17.89
N LYS A 15 1.09 13.70 -18.09
CA LYS A 15 1.29 12.23 -18.24
C LYS A 15 0.51 11.37 -17.23
N ARG A 16 0.48 11.77 -15.95
CA ARG A 16 -0.23 11.04 -14.88
C ARG A 16 -1.76 11.12 -15.02
N LEU A 17 -2.29 12.32 -15.23
CA LEU A 17 -3.72 12.54 -15.47
C LEU A 17 -4.19 11.85 -16.74
N TYR A 18 -3.38 11.89 -17.79
CA TYR A 18 -3.62 11.17 -19.04
C TYR A 18 -3.70 9.66 -18.80
N LYS A 19 -2.76 9.07 -18.05
CA LYS A 19 -2.80 7.64 -17.68
C LYS A 19 -4.06 7.29 -16.89
N MET A 20 -4.42 8.09 -15.87
CA MET A 20 -5.63 7.87 -15.07
C MET A 20 -6.89 7.92 -15.93
N PHE A 21 -7.00 8.91 -16.82
CA PHE A 21 -8.10 9.04 -17.75
C PHE A 21 -8.28 7.77 -18.61
N TRP A 22 -7.20 7.26 -19.21
CA TRP A 22 -7.28 6.05 -20.04
C TRP A 22 -7.61 4.80 -19.23
N MET A 23 -7.07 4.65 -18.02
CA MET A 23 -7.44 3.53 -17.16
C MET A 23 -8.94 3.57 -16.79
N VAL A 24 -9.48 4.74 -16.46
CA VAL A 24 -10.93 4.90 -16.20
C VAL A 24 -11.74 4.61 -17.46
N PHE A 25 -11.31 5.10 -18.61
CA PHE A 25 -11.97 4.85 -19.89
C PHE A 25 -11.99 3.35 -20.25
N ILE A 26 -10.88 2.65 -20.04
CA ILE A 26 -10.77 1.21 -20.24
C ILE A 26 -11.72 0.48 -19.29
N ILE A 27 -11.73 0.81 -17.99
CA ILE A 27 -12.66 0.20 -17.03
C ILE A 27 -14.11 0.40 -17.48
N ALA A 28 -14.50 1.62 -17.86
CA ALA A 28 -15.86 1.90 -18.34
C ALA A 28 -16.20 1.08 -19.60
N SER A 29 -15.26 0.95 -20.53
CA SER A 29 -15.44 0.13 -21.74
C SER A 29 -15.56 -1.36 -21.42
N LEU A 30 -14.76 -1.87 -20.48
CA LEU A 30 -14.81 -3.26 -20.03
C LEU A 30 -16.08 -3.58 -19.25
N LEU A 31 -16.56 -2.65 -18.41
CA LEU A 31 -17.86 -2.78 -17.73
C LEU A 31 -19.00 -2.80 -18.74
N LEU A 32 -18.98 -1.92 -19.74
CA LEU A 32 -19.97 -1.93 -20.81
C LEU A 32 -19.94 -3.24 -21.59
N PHE A 33 -18.75 -3.69 -22.01
CA PHE A 33 -18.56 -4.98 -22.67
C PHE A 33 -19.12 -6.13 -21.81
N GLN A 34 -18.81 -6.14 -20.51
CA GLN A 34 -19.29 -7.14 -19.56
C GLN A 34 -20.82 -7.15 -19.48
N LEU A 35 -21.47 -5.99 -19.34
CA LEU A 35 -22.93 -5.88 -19.32
C LEU A 35 -23.56 -6.40 -20.62
N ILE A 36 -22.96 -6.09 -21.78
CA ILE A 36 -23.43 -6.58 -23.08
C ILE A 36 -23.32 -8.11 -23.14
N MET A 37 -22.16 -8.69 -22.81
CA MET A 37 -21.96 -10.14 -22.83
C MET A 37 -22.93 -10.87 -21.88
N LEU A 38 -23.10 -10.35 -20.65
CA LEU A 38 -24.06 -10.91 -19.70
C LEU A 38 -25.50 -10.82 -20.23
N THR A 39 -25.86 -9.75 -20.93
CA THR A 39 -27.17 -9.63 -21.59
C THR A 39 -27.33 -10.63 -22.73
N CYS A 40 -26.30 -10.81 -23.58
CA CYS A 40 -26.31 -11.80 -24.66
C CYS A 40 -26.51 -13.23 -24.15
N SER A 41 -26.06 -13.55 -22.93
CA SER A 41 -26.31 -14.87 -22.33
C SER A 41 -27.79 -15.18 -22.13
N TYR A 42 -28.66 -14.16 -22.02
CA TYR A 42 -30.12 -14.34 -21.94
C TYR A 42 -30.78 -14.48 -23.32
N MET A 43 -30.07 -14.17 -24.41
CA MET A 43 -30.59 -14.29 -25.77
C MET A 43 -30.46 -15.71 -26.34
N VAL A 44 -29.79 -16.60 -25.61
CA VAL A 44 -29.61 -18.01 -25.95
C VAL A 44 -30.24 -18.88 -24.85
N PRO A 45 -30.49 -20.18 -25.11
CA PRO A 45 -31.00 -21.09 -24.08
C PRO A 45 -30.09 -21.10 -22.84
N HIS A 46 -30.68 -20.89 -21.66
CA HIS A 46 -29.97 -20.79 -20.39
C HIS A 46 -30.82 -21.37 -19.23
N LEU A 47 -30.16 -21.72 -18.13
CA LEU A 47 -30.75 -22.22 -16.90
C LEU A 47 -30.98 -21.09 -15.88
N LYS A 48 -29.93 -20.35 -15.54
CA LYS A 48 -29.96 -19.26 -14.54
C LYS A 48 -29.55 -17.91 -15.12
N GLY A 49 -28.84 -17.93 -16.25
CA GLY A 49 -28.43 -16.74 -17.01
C GLY A 49 -27.22 -16.02 -16.42
N GLY A 50 -26.57 -15.16 -17.21
CA GLY A 50 -25.24 -14.65 -16.88
C GLY A 50 -25.18 -13.73 -15.67
N PHE A 51 -26.19 -12.89 -15.43
CA PHE A 51 -26.17 -11.98 -14.28
C PHE A 51 -26.23 -12.73 -12.96
N TYR A 52 -26.92 -13.88 -12.89
CA TYR A 52 -26.95 -14.73 -11.70
C TYR A 52 -25.53 -15.15 -11.28
N TYR A 53 -24.74 -15.69 -12.21
CA TYR A 53 -23.37 -16.11 -11.92
C TYR A 53 -22.46 -14.91 -11.63
N TRP A 54 -22.66 -13.80 -12.33
CA TRP A 54 -21.89 -12.58 -12.12
C TRP A 54 -22.05 -12.02 -10.70
N PHE A 55 -23.28 -11.95 -10.18
CA PHE A 55 -23.55 -11.49 -8.80
C PHE A 55 -22.97 -12.42 -7.73
N LYS A 56 -22.80 -13.71 -8.04
CA LYS A 56 -22.14 -14.67 -7.16
C LYS A 56 -20.60 -14.66 -7.28
N GLY A 57 -20.06 -14.02 -8.31
CA GLY A 57 -18.63 -13.76 -8.47
C GLY A 57 -17.90 -14.76 -9.36
N LEU A 58 -16.59 -14.57 -9.49
CA LEU A 58 -15.76 -15.30 -10.47
C LEU A 58 -15.78 -16.82 -10.32
N ALA A 59 -15.85 -17.33 -9.08
CA ALA A 59 -15.90 -18.78 -8.83
C ALA A 59 -17.13 -19.40 -9.50
N PHE A 60 -18.30 -18.76 -9.39
CA PHE A 60 -19.54 -19.20 -10.01
C PHE A 60 -19.53 -18.99 -11.52
N MET A 61 -18.91 -17.91 -12.00
CA MET A 61 -18.76 -17.65 -13.43
C MET A 61 -17.85 -18.65 -14.15
N PHE A 62 -16.86 -19.26 -13.48
CA PHE A 62 -15.95 -20.25 -14.09
C PHE A 62 -16.28 -21.71 -13.75
N GLY A 63 -16.88 -21.93 -12.58
CA GLY A 63 -17.24 -23.24 -12.06
C GLY A 63 -18.66 -23.64 -12.43
N GLU A 64 -19.64 -23.09 -11.72
CA GLU A 64 -21.06 -23.49 -11.86
C GLU A 64 -21.69 -23.14 -13.20
N SER A 65 -21.18 -22.12 -13.89
CA SER A 65 -21.66 -21.77 -15.24
C SER A 65 -21.41 -22.89 -16.27
N ARG A 66 -20.64 -23.94 -15.93
CA ARG A 66 -20.44 -25.12 -16.79
C ARG A 66 -21.71 -25.95 -17.00
N GLU A 67 -22.72 -25.78 -16.16
CA GLU A 67 -24.03 -26.42 -16.33
C GLU A 67 -24.89 -25.71 -17.39
N GLU A 68 -24.53 -24.48 -17.78
CA GLU A 68 -25.20 -23.74 -18.84
C GLU A 68 -24.91 -24.32 -20.23
N THR A 69 -25.73 -23.98 -21.22
CA THR A 69 -25.45 -24.36 -22.61
C THR A 69 -24.15 -23.72 -23.10
N ASN A 70 -23.43 -24.39 -24.01
CA ASN A 70 -22.14 -23.90 -24.55
C ASN A 70 -22.20 -22.44 -25.04
N ALA A 71 -23.33 -22.03 -25.64
CA ALA A 71 -23.53 -20.66 -26.11
C ALA A 71 -23.63 -19.67 -24.93
N ALA A 72 -24.46 -19.96 -23.92
CA ALA A 72 -24.60 -19.13 -22.73
C ALA A 72 -23.28 -19.06 -21.94
N GLN A 73 -22.62 -20.21 -21.77
CA GLN A 73 -21.32 -20.31 -21.11
C GLN A 73 -20.26 -19.46 -21.82
N GLY A 74 -20.22 -19.45 -23.16
CA GLY A 74 -19.28 -18.63 -23.93
C GLY A 74 -19.41 -17.13 -23.62
N PHE A 75 -20.64 -16.63 -23.52
CA PHE A 75 -20.89 -15.23 -23.14
C PHE A 75 -20.50 -14.92 -21.69
N ILE A 76 -20.84 -15.82 -20.75
CA ILE A 76 -20.47 -15.69 -19.33
C ILE A 76 -18.94 -15.69 -19.17
N PHE A 77 -18.26 -16.58 -19.87
CA PHE A 77 -16.81 -16.69 -19.87
C PHE A 77 -16.14 -15.45 -20.45
N ALA A 78 -16.65 -14.92 -21.57
CA ALA A 78 -16.15 -13.67 -22.16
C ALA A 78 -16.33 -12.50 -21.18
N ALA A 79 -17.49 -12.40 -20.52
CA ALA A 79 -17.74 -11.40 -19.49
C ALA A 79 -16.74 -11.50 -18.31
N ALA A 80 -16.37 -12.72 -17.91
CA ALA A 80 -15.40 -12.95 -16.84
C ALA A 80 -13.97 -12.60 -17.24
N ILE A 81 -13.46 -13.19 -18.33
CA ILE A 81 -12.05 -13.07 -18.72
C ILE A 81 -11.72 -11.72 -19.33
N ILE A 82 -12.56 -11.21 -20.24
CA ILE A 82 -12.25 -9.98 -20.96
C ILE A 82 -12.72 -8.78 -20.13
N GLY A 83 -13.88 -8.88 -19.49
CA GLY A 83 -14.41 -7.80 -18.64
C GLY A 83 -13.80 -7.82 -17.25
N CYS A 84 -14.20 -8.81 -16.44
CA CYS A 84 -14.03 -8.79 -14.99
C CYS A 84 -12.56 -8.88 -14.53
N VAL A 85 -11.78 -9.82 -15.09
CA VAL A 85 -10.40 -10.07 -14.65
C VAL A 85 -9.48 -8.85 -14.87
N PRO A 86 -9.47 -8.20 -16.06
CA PRO A 86 -8.68 -6.99 -16.25
C PRO A 86 -9.14 -5.84 -15.36
N ILE A 87 -10.44 -5.68 -15.09
CA ILE A 87 -10.94 -4.66 -14.16
C ILE A 87 -10.33 -4.85 -12.76
N ILE A 88 -10.31 -6.09 -12.26
CA ILE A 88 -9.73 -6.43 -10.94
C ILE A 88 -8.25 -6.05 -10.87
N LEU A 89 -7.49 -6.18 -11.98
CA LEU A 89 -6.08 -5.81 -12.03
C LEU A 89 -5.86 -4.30 -12.20
N ILE A 90 -6.68 -3.64 -13.02
CA ILE A 90 -6.54 -2.20 -13.31
C ILE A 90 -6.95 -1.37 -12.09
N LEU A 91 -7.98 -1.79 -11.32
CA LEU A 91 -8.49 -1.03 -10.18
C LEU A 91 -7.41 -0.69 -9.13
N PRO A 92 -6.63 -1.65 -8.61
CA PRO A 92 -5.52 -1.35 -7.70
C PRO A 92 -4.49 -0.40 -8.32
N VAL A 93 -4.13 -0.62 -9.59
CA VAL A 93 -3.15 0.23 -10.29
C VAL A 93 -3.66 1.66 -10.44
N LEU A 94 -4.94 1.82 -10.79
CA LEU A 94 -5.60 3.11 -10.90
C LEU A 94 -5.65 3.80 -9.53
N TYR A 95 -6.05 3.09 -8.48
CA TYR A 95 -6.07 3.59 -7.11
C TYR A 95 -4.70 4.12 -6.68
N PHE A 96 -3.63 3.32 -6.82
CA PHE A 96 -2.29 3.75 -6.43
C PHE A 96 -1.74 4.86 -7.33
N THR A 97 -2.08 4.87 -8.63
CA THR A 97 -1.71 5.97 -9.53
C THR A 97 -2.39 7.28 -9.10
N PHE A 98 -3.67 7.22 -8.73
CA PHE A 98 -4.44 8.35 -8.25
C PHE A 98 -3.94 8.86 -6.90
N ALA A 99 -3.75 7.97 -5.93
CA ALA A 99 -3.22 8.31 -4.62
C ALA A 99 -1.83 8.96 -4.75
N ASN A 100 -0.94 8.39 -5.56
CA ASN A 100 0.38 8.98 -5.82
C ASN A 100 0.28 10.36 -6.48
N TRP A 101 -0.60 10.54 -7.47
CA TRP A 101 -0.81 11.84 -8.10
C TRP A 101 -1.33 12.87 -7.08
N PHE A 102 -2.31 12.49 -6.26
CA PHE A 102 -2.89 13.37 -5.25
C PHE A 102 -1.87 13.81 -4.20
N ILE A 103 -1.08 12.85 -3.68
CA ILE A 103 0.00 13.12 -2.73
C ILE A 103 1.07 14.02 -3.36
N GLN A 104 1.56 13.66 -4.55
CA GLN A 104 2.73 14.32 -5.14
C GLN A 104 2.44 15.67 -5.78
N GLU A 105 1.26 15.87 -6.38
CA GLU A 105 0.94 17.07 -7.18
C GLU A 105 -0.06 18.00 -6.49
N LYS A 106 -1.00 17.47 -5.70
CA LYS A 106 -2.06 18.31 -5.08
C LYS A 106 -1.77 18.70 -3.65
N LEU A 107 -1.26 17.77 -2.86
CA LEU A 107 -0.96 18.05 -1.46
C LEU A 107 0.45 18.63 -1.28
N SER A 108 1.46 18.13 -2.00
CA SER A 108 2.83 18.66 -1.89
C SER A 108 2.91 20.17 -2.17
N ASP A 109 2.18 20.67 -3.17
CA ASP A 109 2.17 22.10 -3.53
C ASP A 109 1.57 23.00 -2.45
N LYS A 110 0.82 22.44 -1.49
CA LYS A 110 0.29 23.18 -0.34
C LYS A 110 1.27 23.28 0.84
N TYR A 111 2.34 22.48 0.84
CA TYR A 111 3.33 22.41 1.92
C TYR A 111 4.73 22.75 1.41
N ILE A 112 4.86 23.90 0.75
CA ILE A 112 6.10 24.35 0.08
C ILE A 112 7.29 24.40 1.05
N ASP A 113 7.05 24.68 2.33
CA ASP A 113 8.09 24.81 3.36
C ASP A 113 8.63 23.46 3.89
N VAL A 114 8.02 22.34 3.51
CA VAL A 114 8.44 21.00 3.95
C VAL A 114 9.29 20.34 2.87
N PRO A 115 10.50 19.82 3.18
CA PRO A 115 11.29 19.08 2.21
C PRO A 115 10.47 17.93 1.60
N LYS A 116 10.34 17.94 0.27
CA LYS A 116 9.48 17.02 -0.49
C LYS A 116 9.71 15.55 -0.12
N ASP A 117 10.96 15.14 0.09
CA ASP A 117 11.29 13.76 0.44
C ASP A 117 10.72 13.34 1.80
N LYS A 118 10.78 14.23 2.80
CA LYS A 118 10.20 13.99 4.13
C LYS A 118 8.68 13.94 4.04
N TYR A 119 8.08 14.87 3.30
CA TYR A 119 6.63 14.89 3.07
C TYR A 119 6.13 13.59 2.41
N LEU A 120 6.80 13.14 1.33
CA LEU A 120 6.43 11.93 0.61
C LEU A 120 6.61 10.67 1.46
N TYR A 121 7.67 10.61 2.28
CA TYR A 121 7.90 9.51 3.21
C TYR A 121 6.73 9.34 4.18
N TRP A 122 6.38 10.40 4.91
CA TRP A 122 5.32 10.35 5.92
C TRP A 122 3.93 10.18 5.32
N THR A 123 3.66 10.79 4.17
CA THR A 123 2.35 10.64 3.53
C THR A 123 2.13 9.21 3.02
N LYS A 124 3.17 8.55 2.48
CA LYS A 124 3.10 7.13 2.11
C LYS A 124 2.85 6.24 3.33
N PHE A 125 3.57 6.50 4.42
CA PHE A 125 3.39 5.75 5.66
C PHE A 125 1.96 5.87 6.20
N ILE A 126 1.41 7.09 6.28
CA ILE A 126 0.03 7.33 6.72
C ILE A 126 -0.98 6.67 5.78
N HIS A 127 -0.76 6.78 4.46
CA HIS A 127 -1.66 6.19 3.48
C HIS A 127 -1.74 4.66 3.60
N PHE A 128 -0.59 3.98 3.66
CA PHE A 128 -0.55 2.53 3.83
C PHE A 128 -1.06 2.07 5.20
N SER A 129 -0.84 2.87 6.25
CA SER A 129 -1.45 2.64 7.56
C SER A 129 -2.98 2.74 7.49
N GLY A 130 -3.51 3.72 6.76
CA GLY A 130 -4.94 3.86 6.51
C GLY A 130 -5.53 2.66 5.76
N ILE A 131 -4.85 2.17 4.71
CA ILE A 131 -5.25 0.95 3.99
C ILE A 131 -5.27 -0.25 4.94
N ALA A 132 -4.20 -0.46 5.71
CA ALA A 132 -4.12 -1.55 6.67
C ALA A 132 -5.31 -1.52 7.63
N VAL A 133 -5.54 -0.38 8.30
CA VAL A 133 -6.63 -0.23 9.27
C VAL A 133 -8.00 -0.46 8.62
N LEU A 134 -8.27 0.15 7.46
CA LEU A 134 -9.57 0.01 6.80
C LEU A 134 -9.85 -1.44 6.38
N PHE A 135 -8.87 -2.11 5.78
CA PHE A 135 -9.02 -3.48 5.30
C PHE A 135 -8.87 -4.55 6.39
N THR A 136 -8.40 -4.20 7.58
CA THR A 136 -8.48 -5.06 8.77
C THR A 136 -9.81 -4.85 9.49
N LEU A 137 -10.22 -3.61 9.77
CA LEU A 137 -11.42 -3.35 10.57
C LEU A 137 -12.71 -3.65 9.81
N ILE A 138 -12.90 -3.09 8.61
CA ILE A 138 -14.18 -3.22 7.91
C ILE A 138 -14.41 -4.67 7.49
N PRO A 139 -13.51 -5.33 6.74
CA PRO A 139 -13.70 -6.72 6.39
C PRO A 139 -13.71 -7.64 7.62
N GLY A 140 -12.91 -7.35 8.66
CA GLY A 140 -12.91 -8.11 9.91
C GLY A 140 -14.27 -8.07 10.62
N ILE A 141 -14.93 -6.90 10.67
CA ILE A 141 -16.29 -6.78 11.20
C ILE A 141 -17.30 -7.56 10.34
N LEU A 142 -17.17 -7.50 9.02
CA LEU A 142 -18.07 -8.23 8.13
C LEU A 142 -17.94 -9.75 8.26
N THR A 143 -16.80 -10.27 8.74
CA THR A 143 -16.66 -11.73 8.98
C THR A 143 -17.54 -12.25 10.11
N TYR A 144 -18.02 -11.40 11.04
CA TYR A 144 -18.96 -11.85 12.09
C TYR A 144 -20.26 -12.42 11.53
N PHE A 145 -20.62 -12.08 10.30
CA PHE A 145 -21.82 -12.58 9.63
C PHE A 145 -21.77 -14.09 9.31
N ASP A 146 -20.60 -14.72 9.38
CA ASP A 146 -20.42 -16.18 9.18
C ASP A 146 -19.54 -16.78 10.28
N GLY A 147 -19.80 -16.39 11.53
CA GLY A 147 -19.09 -16.93 12.71
C GLY A 147 -17.60 -16.56 12.81
N GLY A 148 -17.15 -15.59 12.00
CA GLY A 148 -15.81 -15.03 12.06
C GLY A 148 -15.64 -13.99 13.18
N GLY A 149 -14.59 -13.19 13.07
CA GLY A 149 -14.31 -12.10 14.00
C GLY A 149 -13.14 -11.24 13.56
N ILE A 150 -12.86 -10.19 14.34
CA ILE A 150 -11.82 -9.22 13.96
C ILE A 150 -10.40 -9.75 14.11
N LEU A 151 -10.21 -10.81 14.89
CA LEU A 151 -8.89 -11.41 15.10
C LEU A 151 -8.53 -12.36 13.93
N PRO A 152 -7.26 -12.41 13.50
CA PRO A 152 -6.83 -13.27 12.39
C PRO A 152 -7.05 -14.78 12.59
N ASN A 153 -7.30 -15.28 13.80
CA ASN A 153 -7.67 -16.69 13.99
C ASN A 153 -9.18 -16.91 13.90
N GLN A 154 -9.98 -15.87 14.15
CA GLN A 154 -11.44 -15.91 14.08
C GLN A 154 -11.93 -15.64 12.65
N ALA A 155 -11.36 -14.63 11.97
CA ALA A 155 -11.71 -14.30 10.59
C ALA A 155 -11.58 -15.49 9.62
N PHE A 156 -10.72 -16.46 9.94
CA PHE A 156 -10.49 -17.65 9.13
C PHE A 156 -11.74 -18.52 9.00
N ASN A 157 -12.58 -18.56 10.05
CA ASN A 157 -13.80 -19.37 10.06
C ASN A 157 -14.76 -18.97 8.95
N ALA A 158 -14.82 -17.67 8.61
CA ALA A 158 -15.71 -17.15 7.59
C ALA A 158 -15.22 -17.42 6.15
N ILE A 159 -13.97 -17.87 5.94
CA ILE A 159 -13.43 -18.07 4.57
C ILE A 159 -14.28 -19.06 3.76
N GLY A 160 -14.78 -20.12 4.40
CA GLY A 160 -15.63 -21.12 3.76
C GLY A 160 -16.90 -20.50 3.16
N GLY A 161 -17.48 -19.50 3.83
CA GLY A 161 -18.68 -18.79 3.39
C GLY A 161 -18.55 -18.14 2.01
N ALA A 162 -17.34 -17.85 1.51
CA ALA A 162 -17.12 -17.24 0.20
C ALA A 162 -17.70 -18.05 -0.97
N PHE A 163 -17.90 -19.35 -0.76
CA PHE A 163 -18.48 -20.27 -1.75
C PHE A 163 -19.93 -20.64 -1.43
N SER A 164 -20.53 -20.03 -0.42
CA SER A 164 -21.92 -20.27 -0.05
C SER A 164 -22.90 -19.63 -1.04
N ASP A 165 -24.05 -20.29 -1.17
CA ASP A 165 -25.21 -19.75 -1.87
C ASP A 165 -25.84 -18.56 -1.13
N SER A 166 -25.75 -18.57 0.20
CA SER A 166 -26.22 -17.48 1.05
C SER A 166 -25.42 -16.21 0.78
N PHE A 167 -26.13 -15.12 0.48
CA PHE A 167 -25.49 -13.82 0.22
C PHE A 167 -24.69 -13.33 1.44
N ILE A 168 -25.23 -13.51 2.64
CA ILE A 168 -24.63 -13.02 3.89
C ILE A 168 -23.32 -13.77 4.17
N GLU A 169 -23.33 -15.10 4.06
CA GLU A 169 -22.13 -15.93 4.25
C GLU A 169 -21.07 -15.62 3.18
N ARG A 170 -21.49 -15.40 1.93
CA ARG A 170 -20.59 -15.01 0.85
C ARG A 170 -19.93 -13.66 1.08
N VAL A 171 -20.68 -12.67 1.56
CA VAL A 171 -20.12 -11.37 1.95
C VAL A 171 -19.10 -11.54 3.07
N ALA A 172 -19.40 -12.36 4.07
CA ALA A 172 -18.48 -12.64 5.18
C ALA A 172 -17.18 -13.29 4.69
N GLY A 173 -17.27 -14.30 3.83
CA GLY A 173 -16.08 -14.99 3.32
C GLY A 173 -15.25 -14.17 2.34
N VAL A 174 -15.87 -13.41 1.44
CA VAL A 174 -15.15 -12.44 0.59
C VAL A 174 -14.45 -11.40 1.47
N SER A 175 -15.10 -10.95 2.54
CA SER A 175 -14.50 -10.03 3.50
C SER A 175 -13.31 -10.66 4.23
N ALA A 176 -13.38 -11.95 4.58
CA ALA A 176 -12.24 -12.67 5.14
C ALA A 176 -11.06 -12.70 4.15
N PHE A 177 -11.30 -12.95 2.85
CA PHE A 177 -10.24 -12.86 1.84
C PHE A 177 -9.62 -11.46 1.74
N LEU A 178 -10.42 -10.39 1.79
CA LEU A 178 -9.92 -9.01 1.79
C LEU A 178 -9.14 -8.67 3.08
N TYR A 179 -9.60 -9.18 4.22
CA TYR A 179 -8.93 -9.05 5.51
C TYR A 179 -7.50 -9.60 5.45
N TYR A 180 -7.32 -10.83 4.98
CA TYR A 180 -5.98 -11.43 4.88
C TYR A 180 -5.17 -10.87 3.72
N GLY A 181 -5.75 -10.84 2.52
CA GLY A 181 -5.05 -10.48 1.29
C GLY A 181 -4.60 -9.03 1.23
N ILE A 182 -5.33 -8.13 1.87
CA ILE A 182 -5.01 -6.69 1.90
C ILE A 182 -4.72 -6.24 3.33
N GLY A 183 -5.66 -6.40 4.27
CA GLY A 183 -5.53 -5.88 5.64
C GLY A 183 -4.26 -6.38 6.35
N CYS A 184 -4.10 -7.70 6.46
CA CYS A 184 -2.94 -8.32 7.12
C CYS A 184 -1.63 -8.03 6.40
N VAL A 185 -1.60 -8.10 5.06
CA VAL A 185 -0.39 -7.82 4.26
C VAL A 185 0.09 -6.39 4.50
N PHE A 186 -0.79 -5.40 4.39
CA PHE A 186 -0.42 -4.00 4.64
C PHE A 186 -0.07 -3.76 6.11
N SER A 187 -0.74 -4.43 7.05
CA SER A 187 -0.40 -4.36 8.48
C SER A 187 1.03 -4.85 8.75
N VAL A 188 1.44 -5.97 8.16
CA VAL A 188 2.81 -6.50 8.29
C VAL A 188 3.84 -5.51 7.73
N ILE A 189 3.57 -4.93 6.55
CA ILE A 189 4.45 -3.92 5.94
C ILE A 189 4.63 -2.72 6.89
N ILE A 190 3.54 -2.22 7.48
CA ILE A 190 3.59 -1.09 8.40
C ILE A 190 4.32 -1.44 9.70
N LEU A 191 4.05 -2.63 10.28
CA LEU A 191 4.75 -3.08 11.48
C LEU A 191 6.26 -3.21 11.25
N ALA A 192 6.68 -3.76 10.11
CA ALA A 192 8.08 -3.83 9.71
C ALA A 192 8.69 -2.43 9.55
N TRP A 193 7.95 -1.50 8.95
CA TRP A 193 8.38 -0.11 8.82
C TRP A 193 8.56 0.57 10.19
N VAL A 194 7.61 0.39 11.11
CA VAL A 194 7.71 0.93 12.48
C VAL A 194 8.89 0.33 13.22
N ALA A 195 9.08 -0.99 13.13
CA ALA A 195 10.24 -1.68 13.72
C ALA A 195 11.56 -1.11 13.17
N TRP A 196 11.64 -0.87 11.86
CA TRP A 196 12.79 -0.23 11.24
C TRP A 196 13.05 1.17 11.79
N MET A 197 12.02 2.01 11.93
CA MET A 197 12.16 3.35 12.54
C MET A 197 12.66 3.28 13.98
N ALA A 198 12.17 2.32 14.76
CA ALA A 198 12.63 2.08 16.13
C ALA A 198 14.12 1.67 16.16
N LEU A 199 14.54 0.76 15.27
CA LEU A 199 15.94 0.36 15.15
C LEU A 199 16.85 1.53 14.77
N CYS A 200 16.46 2.35 13.79
CA CYS A 200 17.21 3.56 13.44
C CYS A 200 17.28 4.58 14.59
N TRP A 201 16.24 4.65 15.41
CA TRP A 201 16.26 5.49 16.61
C TRP A 201 17.23 4.94 17.66
N VAL A 202 17.19 3.64 17.96
CA VAL A 202 18.12 2.97 18.88
C VAL A 202 19.57 3.14 18.40
N GLY A 203 19.84 2.92 17.12
CA GLY A 203 21.16 3.12 16.53
C GLY A 203 21.68 4.55 16.72
N ARG A 204 20.82 5.56 16.55
CA ARG A 204 21.19 6.96 16.83
C ARG A 204 21.50 7.22 18.30
N GLN A 205 20.80 6.58 19.23
CA GLN A 205 21.11 6.70 20.67
C GLN A 205 22.45 6.06 21.01
N ILE A 206 22.75 4.89 20.43
CA ILE A 206 24.05 4.22 20.58
C ILE A 206 25.16 5.10 20.01
N GLN A 207 24.97 5.69 18.82
CA GLN A 207 25.96 6.58 18.22
C GLN A 207 26.27 7.77 19.13
N LYS A 208 25.26 8.41 19.72
CA LYS A 208 25.47 9.50 20.69
C LYS A 208 26.32 9.08 21.88
N LEU A 209 26.12 7.86 22.39
CA LEU A 209 26.95 7.32 23.49
C LEU A 209 28.40 7.09 23.04
N ILE A 210 28.60 6.57 21.83
CA ILE A 210 29.94 6.39 21.25
C ILE A 210 30.63 7.74 21.08
N ASP A 211 29.94 8.73 20.51
CA ASP A 211 30.48 10.07 20.28
C ASP A 211 30.86 10.74 21.62
N ALA A 212 30.01 10.63 22.65
CA ALA A 212 30.31 11.13 23.99
C ALA A 212 31.55 10.45 24.61
N TYR A 213 31.69 9.13 24.43
CA TYR A 213 32.86 8.39 24.90
C TYR A 213 34.14 8.79 24.16
N GLN A 214 34.07 9.00 22.84
CA GLN A 214 35.19 9.47 22.04
C GLN A 214 35.64 10.88 22.46
N ALA A 215 34.68 11.81 22.63
CA ALA A 215 34.96 13.16 23.10
C ALA A 215 35.65 13.16 24.47
N TRP A 216 35.12 12.40 25.44
CA TRP A 216 35.75 12.26 26.77
C TRP A 216 37.18 11.69 26.69
N ARG A 217 37.41 10.73 25.80
CA ARG A 217 38.75 10.14 25.60
C ARG A 217 39.74 11.16 25.01
N GLU A 218 39.29 12.00 24.09
CA GLU A 218 40.12 13.05 23.49
C GLU A 218 40.46 14.14 24.51
N GLU A 219 39.49 14.61 25.28
CA GLU A 219 39.71 15.58 26.36
C GLU A 219 40.72 15.05 27.39
N ARG A 220 40.61 13.77 27.79
CA ARG A 220 41.60 13.11 28.66
C ARG A 220 43.00 13.04 28.05
N LYS A 221 43.13 12.93 26.72
CA LYS A 221 44.43 12.95 26.04
C LYS A 221 45.00 14.36 25.99
N GLU A 222 44.18 15.39 25.75
CA GLU A 222 44.60 16.78 25.72
C GLU A 222 45.09 17.24 27.10
N ILE A 223 44.34 16.97 28.17
CA ILE A 223 44.76 17.26 29.56
C ILE A 223 46.12 16.61 29.87
N LYS A 224 46.35 15.36 29.43
CA LYS A 224 47.65 14.68 29.60
C LYS A 224 48.77 15.32 28.79
N ARG A 225 48.50 15.90 27.61
CA ARG A 225 49.48 16.62 26.79
C ARG A 225 49.82 17.97 27.42
N GLU A 226 48.82 18.72 27.87
CA GLU A 226 49.01 20.01 28.56
C GLU A 226 49.83 19.85 29.84
N LEU A 227 49.50 18.86 30.68
CA LEU A 227 50.29 18.56 31.89
C LEU A 227 51.73 18.15 31.59
N LYS A 228 52.00 17.52 30.43
CA LYS A 228 53.37 17.22 29.99
C LYS A 228 54.11 18.48 29.55
N LEU A 229 53.46 19.37 28.80
CA LEU A 229 54.02 20.65 28.37
C LEU A 229 54.35 21.54 29.57
N GLN A 230 53.43 21.71 30.51
CA GLN A 230 53.67 22.47 31.75
C GLN A 230 54.83 21.90 32.57
N LYS A 231 54.98 20.56 32.63
CA LYS A 231 56.13 19.92 33.30
C LYS A 231 57.45 20.17 32.59
N LEU A 232 57.45 20.26 31.26
CA LEU A 232 58.64 20.59 30.47
C LEU A 232 59.03 22.06 30.65
N GLU A 233 58.06 22.98 30.61
CA GLU A 233 58.26 24.41 30.86
C GLU A 233 58.77 24.67 32.29
N ALA A 234 58.18 24.03 33.30
CA ALA A 234 58.63 24.15 34.69
C ALA A 234 60.07 23.61 34.88
N LYS A 235 60.45 22.55 34.16
CA LYS A 235 61.83 22.04 34.15
C LYS A 235 62.79 22.99 33.42
N ALA A 236 62.35 23.59 32.31
CA ALA A 236 63.15 24.58 31.57
C ALA A 236 63.39 25.84 32.41
N ASN A 237 62.36 26.38 33.06
CA ASN A 237 62.48 27.54 33.96
C ASN A 237 63.37 27.24 35.17
N LYS A 238 63.30 26.04 35.75
CA LYS A 238 64.24 25.63 36.82
C LYS A 238 65.69 25.55 36.34
N LYS A 239 65.93 25.06 35.12
CA LYS A 239 67.28 25.02 34.54
C LYS A 239 67.82 26.42 34.24
N ALA A 240 66.98 27.32 33.73
CA ALA A 240 67.37 28.71 33.49
C ALA A 240 67.75 29.42 34.80
N LYS A 241 66.95 29.24 35.86
CA LYS A 241 67.24 29.79 37.19
C LYS A 241 68.55 29.30 37.80
N ASN A 242 68.88 28.02 37.58
CA ASN A 242 70.14 27.43 38.06
C ASN A 242 71.37 27.79 37.20
N GLN A 243 71.19 28.47 36.06
CA GLN A 243 72.30 28.99 35.23
C GLN A 243 72.58 30.48 35.48
N GLU A 244 71.71 31.16 36.22
CA GLU A 244 71.85 32.56 36.63
C GLU A 244 72.44 32.70 38.05
N GLU A 245 72.58 31.61 38.81
CA GLU A 245 73.38 31.48 40.05
C GLU A 245 74.78 30.94 39.72
#